data_AF-A0A0L8FHY8-F1
#
_entry.id   AF-A0A0L8FHY8-F1
#
_cell.length_a   1.000
_cell.length_b   1.000
_cell.length_c   1.000
_cell.angle_alpha   90.00
_cell.angle_beta   90.00
_cell.angle_gamma   90.00
#
_symmetry.space_group_name_H-M   'P 1'
#
loop_
_entity.id
_entity.type
_entity.pdbx_description
1 polymer ?
#
loop_
_entity_poly.entity_id
_entity_poly.type
_entity_poly.pdbx_seq_one_letter_code
_entity_poly.pdbx_strand_id
1 'polypeptide(L)'
;YSALYRLTHRQWTQSQNCSKSIGLVPKQVKLCKQHLDLMDTVVHASLLAFETCQEQFSKKRWNCSSINAVPQLSKDLLRGRIVS
;
A
#
# COMPACT_ATOMS: atom_id res chain seq x y z
N TYR A 1 -0.95 -0.41 3.18
CA TYR A 1 -0.34 -1.34 2.21
C TYR A 1 -0.29 -0.75 0.82
N SER A 2 -1.41 -0.31 0.24
CA SER A 2 -1.40 0.29 -1.11
C SER A 2 -0.44 1.48 -1.28
N ALA A 3 -0.30 2.35 -0.27
CA ALA A 3 0.64 3.47 -0.34
C ALA A 3 2.13 3.07 -0.36
N LEU A 4 2.45 1.83 0.04
CA LEU A 4 3.81 1.29 0.04
C LEU A 4 4.26 0.81 -1.34
N TYR A 5 3.31 0.48 -2.24
CA TYR A 5 3.61 0.06 -3.62
C TYR A 5 4.48 1.09 -4.38
N ARG A 6 4.29 2.39 -4.14
CA ARG A 6 5.08 3.46 -4.79
C ARG A 6 6.44 3.71 -4.12
N LEU A 7 6.77 2.98 -3.07
CA LEU A 7 7.98 3.15 -2.26
C LEU A 7 8.94 1.97 -2.37
N THR A 8 8.83 1.17 -3.44
CA THR A 8 9.70 0.01 -3.73
C THR A 8 11.18 0.36 -3.76
N HIS A 9 11.54 1.58 -4.12
CA HIS A 9 12.93 2.05 -4.16
C HIS A 9 13.41 2.68 -2.84
N ARG A 10 12.56 2.76 -1.82
CA ARG A 10 12.91 3.40 -0.55
C ARG A 10 13.51 2.40 0.41
N GLN A 11 14.69 2.72 0.96
CA GLN A 11 15.28 1.94 2.05
C GLN A 11 14.63 2.30 3.39
N TRP A 12 14.23 1.30 4.17
CA TRP A 12 13.53 1.48 5.45
C TRP A 12 14.47 1.46 6.67
N THR A 13 15.57 2.20 6.59
CA THR A 13 16.60 2.21 7.64
C THR A 13 16.34 3.23 8.76
N GLN A 14 15.45 4.19 8.54
CA GLN A 14 15.20 5.30 9.47
C GLN A 14 13.73 5.38 9.86
N SER A 15 13.46 5.62 11.14
CA SER A 15 12.09 5.77 11.67
C SER A 15 11.31 6.93 11.04
N GLN A 16 12.02 7.91 10.48
CA GLN A 16 11.45 9.03 9.73
C GLN A 16 10.76 8.57 8.44
N ASN A 17 11.12 7.39 7.93
CA ASN A 17 10.46 6.79 6.78
C ASN A 17 9.04 6.34 7.10
N CYS A 18 8.72 6.09 8.36
CA CYS A 18 7.39 5.77 8.83
C CYS A 18 6.60 7.04 9.16
N SER A 19 5.86 7.56 8.18
CA SER A 19 5.10 8.81 8.35
C SER A 19 3.66 8.70 7.83
N LYS A 20 2.79 9.60 8.32
CA LYS A 20 1.44 9.75 7.77
C LYS A 20 1.44 10.34 6.35
N SER A 21 2.48 11.11 5.99
CA SER A 21 2.59 11.75 4.67
C SER A 21 2.70 10.75 3.53
N ILE A 22 3.18 9.54 3.81
CA ILE A 22 3.21 8.43 2.85
C ILE A 22 1.94 7.54 2.92
N GLY A 23 0.85 8.02 3.53
CA GLY A 23 -0.43 7.31 3.56
C GLY A 23 -0.54 6.20 4.62
N LEU A 24 0.35 6.16 5.63
CA LEU A 24 0.19 5.27 6.79
C LEU A 24 -0.75 5.88 7.83
N VAL A 25 -1.66 5.08 8.38
CA VAL A 25 -2.50 5.48 9.52
C VAL A 25 -1.71 5.42 10.85
N PRO A 26 -2.14 6.09 11.94
CA PRO A 26 -1.37 6.16 13.19
C PRO A 26 -0.88 4.80 13.71
N LYS A 27 -1.72 3.76 13.66
CA LYS A 27 -1.35 2.40 14.08
C LYS A 27 -0.26 1.78 13.20
N GLN A 28 -0.32 2.01 11.88
CA GLN A 28 0.69 1.55 10.94
C GLN A 28 2.02 2.31 11.11
N VAL A 29 1.98 3.60 11.42
CA VAL A 29 3.20 4.37 11.74
C VAL A 29 3.89 3.79 12.96
N LYS A 30 3.15 3.46 14.02
CA LYS A 30 3.70 2.83 15.23
C LYS A 30 4.37 1.49 14.88
N LEU A 31 3.66 0.61 14.18
CA LEU A 31 4.18 -0.71 13.79
C LEU A 31 5.42 -0.60 12.88
N CYS A 32 5.39 0.29 11.89
CA CYS A 32 6.52 0.53 10.99
C CYS A 32 7.79 0.94 11.75
N LYS A 33 7.65 1.86 12.73
CA LYS A 33 8.79 2.30 13.55
C LYS A 33 9.32 1.20 14.47
N GLN A 34 8.46 0.29 14.92
CA GLN A 34 8.84 -0.83 15.79
C GLN A 34 9.50 -1.98 15.02
N HIS A 35 9.24 -2.10 13.71
CA HIS A 35 9.67 -3.22 12.88
C HIS A 35 10.23 -2.72 11.53
N LEU A 36 11.21 -1.82 11.58
CA LEU A 36 11.85 -1.26 10.39
C LEU A 36 12.53 -2.33 9.52
N ASP A 37 13.12 -3.34 10.17
CA ASP A 37 13.75 -4.50 9.56
C ASP A 37 12.79 -5.34 8.70
N LEU A 38 11.50 -5.32 9.01
CA LEU A 38 10.47 -6.03 8.24
C LEU A 38 9.89 -5.21 7.09
N MET A 39 10.14 -3.90 7.05
CA MET A 39 9.44 -3.02 6.11
C MET A 39 9.77 -3.31 4.66
N ASP A 40 10.98 -3.73 4.32
CA ASP A 40 11.34 -4.17 2.96
C ASP A 40 10.45 -5.34 2.50
N THR A 41 10.22 -6.33 3.37
CA THR A 41 9.30 -7.45 3.13
C THR A 41 7.86 -6.96 2.98
N VAL A 42 7.41 -6.02 3.82
CA VAL A 42 6.04 -5.47 3.73
C VAL A 42 5.83 -4.70 2.41
N VAL A 43 6.84 -3.97 1.94
CA VAL A 43 6.81 -3.28 0.64
C VAL A 43 6.78 -4.31 -0.50
N HIS A 44 7.62 -5.33 -0.45
CA HIS A 44 7.63 -6.40 -1.46
C HIS A 44 6.29 -7.15 -1.52
N ALA A 45 5.71 -7.51 -0.38
CA ALA A 45 4.39 -8.13 -0.33
C ALA A 45 3.29 -7.23 -0.91
N SER A 46 3.42 -5.91 -0.72
CA SER A 46 2.50 -4.94 -1.32
C SER A 46 2.63 -4.91 -2.85
N LEU A 47 3.85 -5.00 -3.39
CA LEU A 47 4.09 -5.12 -4.83
C LEU A 47 3.48 -6.40 -5.40
N LEU A 48 3.78 -7.54 -4.79
CA LEU A 48 3.27 -8.85 -5.24
C LEU A 48 1.73 -8.87 -5.24
N ALA A 49 1.08 -8.29 -4.23
CA ALA A 49 -0.36 -8.20 -4.17
C ALA A 49 -0.96 -7.38 -5.32
N PHE A 50 -0.28 -6.32 -5.77
CA PHE A 50 -0.73 -5.51 -6.90
C PHE A 50 -0.63 -6.28 -8.22
N GLU A 51 0.52 -6.89 -8.47
CA GLU A 51 0.78 -7.68 -9.68
C GLU A 51 -0.20 -8.85 -9.76
N THR A 52 -0.33 -9.61 -8.67
CA THR A 52 -1.27 -10.73 -8.57
C THR A 52 -2.71 -10.27 -8.82
N CYS A 53 -3.13 -9.12 -8.29
CA CYS A 53 -4.48 -8.61 -8.54
C CYS A 53 -4.71 -8.38 -10.04
N GLN A 54 -3.78 -7.69 -10.71
CA GLN A 54 -3.90 -7.39 -12.14
C GLN A 54 -3.91 -8.66 -12.99
N GLU A 55 -3.08 -9.65 -12.64
CA GLU A 55 -3.05 -10.95 -13.33
C GLU A 55 -4.36 -11.71 -13.16
N GLN A 56 -4.79 -11.92 -11.91
CA GLN A 56 -5.96 -12.73 -11.57
C GLN A 56 -7.26 -12.11 -12.11
N PHE A 57 -7.34 -10.79 -12.18
CA PHE A 57 -8.52 -10.06 -12.62
C PHE A 57 -8.41 -9.49 -14.05
N SER A 58 -7.36 -9.83 -14.80
CA SER A 58 -7.08 -9.30 -16.15
C SER A 58 -8.26 -9.37 -17.13
N LYS A 59 -9.12 -10.39 -17.03
CA LYS A 59 -10.30 -10.61 -17.88
C LYS A 59 -11.63 -10.21 -17.24
N LYS A 60 -11.63 -9.52 -16.09
CA LYS A 60 -12.83 -9.08 -15.37
C LYS A 60 -13.15 -7.62 -15.71
N ARG A 61 -14.40 -7.19 -15.52
CA ARG A 61 -14.80 -5.77 -15.68
C ARG A 61 -13.99 -4.84 -14.77
N TRP A 62 -13.68 -5.30 -13.56
CA TRP A 62 -12.71 -4.66 -12.70
C TRP A 62 -11.42 -5.48 -12.74
N ASN A 63 -10.39 -4.93 -13.38
CA ASN A 63 -9.12 -5.59 -13.67
C ASN A 63 -7.96 -5.09 -12.79
N CYS A 64 -8.28 -4.52 -11.62
CA CYS A 64 -7.32 -3.90 -10.70
C CYS A 64 -6.46 -2.74 -11.26
N SER A 65 -6.72 -2.23 -12.47
CA SER A 65 -5.97 -1.09 -13.04
C SER A 65 -6.08 0.19 -12.20
N SER A 66 -7.22 0.36 -11.52
CA SER A 66 -7.48 1.51 -10.65
C SER A 66 -6.51 1.62 -9.46
N ILE A 67 -5.85 0.53 -9.08
CA ILE A 67 -4.90 0.52 -7.97
C ILE A 67 -3.61 1.31 -8.34
N ASN A 68 -3.33 1.51 -9.63
CA ASN A 68 -2.24 2.38 -10.09
C ASN A 68 -2.43 3.85 -9.66
N ALA A 69 -3.67 4.28 -9.41
CA ALA A 69 -4.00 5.65 -9.02
C ALA A 69 -3.76 5.93 -7.51
N VAL A 70 -3.44 4.92 -6.71
CA VAL A 70 -3.16 5.07 -5.26
C VAL A 70 -2.10 6.15 -5.01
N PRO A 71 -2.25 7.04 -4.01
CA PRO A 71 -3.30 7.06 -2.98
C PRO A 71 -4.61 7.69 -3.44
N GLN A 72 -4.64 8.29 -4.62
CA GLN A 72 -5.78 9.03 -5.16
C GLN A 72 -6.78 8.08 -5.82
N LEU A 73 -7.55 7.38 -4.99
CA LEU A 73 -8.62 6.48 -5.42
C LEU A 73 -9.94 7.23 -5.58
N SER A 74 -10.74 6.84 -6.59
CA SER A 74 -12.10 7.36 -6.77
C SER A 74 -13.00 6.98 -5.59
N LYS A 75 -14.02 7.78 -5.31
CA LYS A 75 -14.97 7.54 -4.21
C LYS A 75 -15.64 6.16 -4.30
N ASP A 76 -15.82 5.64 -5.50
CA ASP A 76 -16.40 4.30 -5.71
C ASP A 76 -15.51 3.18 -5.17
N LEU A 77 -14.19 3.34 -5.23
CA LEU A 77 -13.24 2.41 -4.63
C LEU A 77 -13.11 2.61 -3.11
N LEU A 78 -13.61 3.72 -2.59
CA LEU A 78 -13.63 4.03 -1.15
C LEU A 78 -14.92 3.58 -0.46
N ARG A 79 -15.98 3.24 -1.21
CA ARG A 79 -17.29 2.83 -0.66
C ARG A 79 -17.24 1.55 0.17
N GLY A 80 -16.24 0.69 -0.03
CA GLY A 80 -16.03 -0.52 0.77
C GLY A 80 -15.24 -0.30 2.07
N ARG A 81 -14.82 0.93 2.38
CA ARG A 81 -14.11 1.23 3.63
C ARG A 81 -15.13 1.23 4.77
N ILE A 82 -15.03 0.24 5.68
CA ILE A 82 -15.69 0.32 6.99
C ILE A 82 -15.12 1.56 7.68
N VAL A 83 -15.92 2.62 7.73
CA VAL A 83 -15.58 3.83 8.47
C VAL A 83 -15.58 3.41 9.94
N SER A 84 -14.39 3.39 10.55
CA SER A 84 -14.18 3.18 11.98
C SER A 84 -14.21 4.53 12.69
#